data_AF-A0A2G2E2E6-F1
#
_entry.id   AF-A0A2G2E2E6-F1
#
_cell.length_a   1.000
_cell.length_b   1.000
_cell.length_c   1.000
_cell.angle_alpha   90.00
_cell.angle_beta   90.00
_cell.angle_gamma   90.00
#
_symmetry.space_group_name_H-M   'P 1'
#
loop_
_entity.id
_entity.type
_entity.pdbx_description
1 polymer ?
#
loop_
_entity_poly.entity_id
_entity_poly.type
_entity_poly.pdbx_seq_one_letter_code
_entity_poly.pdbx_strand_id
1 'polypeptide(L)'
;MVLFLNDIGTSEVVLILVFILIFFGSKSIPGLARTLGRTIRQVKDASNDLQSEIRKSSNELKAGLNLKELIDDTARDIQRPLDQYAADIEDVIKRTPINSMPKQRAVEATPPVASTTDTPEISEAPKVTKAPKVPNVPKVEPIKPPSPKNEPTKDSK
;
A
#
# COMPACT_ATOMS: atom_id res chain seq x y z
N MET A 1 9.78 19.79 -28.30
CA MET A 1 8.34 19.52 -28.07
C MET A 1 7.99 19.25 -26.59
N VAL A 2 8.89 19.51 -25.63
CA VAL A 2 8.66 19.16 -24.20
C VAL A 2 8.55 20.39 -23.29
N LEU A 3 8.46 21.60 -23.85
CA LEU A 3 8.38 22.84 -23.07
C LEU A 3 7.01 23.08 -22.40
N PHE A 4 5.97 22.34 -22.79
CA PHE A 4 4.61 22.49 -22.24
C PHE A 4 4.36 21.77 -20.90
N LEU A 5 5.34 21.03 -20.35
CA LEU A 5 5.15 20.30 -19.09
C LEU A 5 5.80 21.00 -17.88
N ASN A 6 6.83 21.83 -18.09
CA ASN A 6 7.51 22.56 -17.03
C ASN A 6 6.89 23.94 -16.76
N ASP A 7 6.19 24.50 -17.75
CA ASP A 7 5.46 25.76 -17.66
C ASP A 7 3.94 25.53 -17.66
N ILE A 8 3.45 24.47 -16.99
CA ILE A 8 2.00 24.24 -16.82
C ILE A 8 1.40 25.40 -16.02
N GLY A 9 1.00 26.41 -16.78
CA GLY A 9 0.25 27.54 -16.31
C GLY A 9 -1.22 27.18 -16.15
N THR A 10 -1.95 28.02 -15.42
CA THR A 10 -3.40 27.89 -15.26
C THR A 10 -4.13 27.81 -16.61
N SER A 11 -3.60 28.47 -17.66
CA SER A 11 -4.16 28.46 -19.01
C SER A 11 -4.16 27.08 -19.67
N GLU A 12 -3.08 26.31 -19.55
CA GLU A 12 -2.98 24.96 -20.14
C GLU A 12 -3.88 23.97 -19.43
N VAL A 13 -3.96 24.05 -18.09
CA VAL A 13 -4.90 23.25 -17.30
C VAL A 13 -6.33 23.52 -17.73
N VAL A 14 -6.70 24.79 -17.93
CA VAL A 14 -8.04 25.18 -18.41
C VAL A 14 -8.30 24.64 -19.82
N LEU A 15 -7.33 24.70 -20.73
CA LEU A 15 -7.47 24.18 -22.10
C LEU A 15 -7.69 22.65 -22.11
N ILE A 16 -6.93 21.90 -21.31
CA ILE A 16 -7.11 20.45 -21.15
C ILE A 16 -8.48 20.15 -20.53
N LEU A 17 -8.91 20.93 -19.53
CA LEU A 17 -10.22 20.77 -18.90
C LEU A 17 -11.36 20.96 -19.91
N VAL A 18 -11.26 21.99 -20.76
CA VAL A 18 -12.22 22.25 -21.84
C VAL A 18 -12.24 21.11 -22.86
N PHE A 19 -11.07 20.59 -23.24
CA PHE A 19 -11.00 19.43 -24.13
C PHE A 19 -11.75 18.24 -23.50
N ILE A 20 -11.42 17.86 -22.26
CA ILE A 20 -12.11 16.79 -21.54
C ILE A 20 -13.62 17.05 -21.45
N LEU A 21 -14.04 18.29 -21.21
CA LEU A 21 -15.46 18.69 -21.16
C LEU A 21 -16.17 18.54 -22.50
N ILE A 22 -15.49 18.71 -23.65
CA ILE A 22 -16.08 18.49 -24.98
C ILE A 22 -16.24 16.99 -25.26
N PHE A 23 -15.23 16.18 -24.93
CA PHE A 23 -15.26 14.73 -25.18
C PHE A 23 -16.19 13.99 -24.22
N PHE A 24 -16.15 14.33 -22.93
CA PHE A 24 -16.90 13.65 -21.88
C PHE A 24 -18.19 14.37 -21.51
N GLY A 25 -18.31 15.68 -21.77
CA GLY A 25 -19.44 16.51 -21.37
C GLY A 25 -19.31 17.08 -19.94
N SER A 26 -19.98 18.22 -19.70
CA SER A 26 -20.00 18.90 -18.39
C SER A 26 -20.70 18.14 -17.27
N LYS A 27 -21.56 17.17 -17.61
CA LYS A 27 -22.29 16.34 -16.63
C LYS A 27 -21.50 15.12 -16.17
N SER A 28 -20.56 14.62 -16.98
CA SER A 28 -19.89 13.35 -16.74
C SER A 28 -18.77 13.46 -15.70
N ILE A 29 -17.94 14.50 -15.75
CA ILE A 29 -16.86 14.72 -14.78
C ILE A 29 -17.40 14.86 -13.35
N PRO A 30 -18.42 15.71 -13.08
CA PRO A 30 -19.00 15.81 -11.73
C PRO A 30 -19.77 14.56 -11.32
N GLY A 31 -20.28 13.77 -12.27
CA GLY A 31 -20.93 12.48 -11.99
C GLY A 31 -19.91 11.43 -11.53
N LEU A 32 -18.86 11.23 -12.31
CA LEU A 32 -17.76 10.31 -12.01
C LEU A 32 -17.07 10.66 -10.70
N ALA A 33 -16.76 11.94 -10.46
CA ALA A 33 -16.16 12.39 -9.22
C ALA A 33 -17.05 12.11 -8.00
N ARG A 34 -18.37 12.29 -8.11
CA ARG A 34 -19.30 11.94 -7.02
C ARG A 34 -19.36 10.45 -6.76
N THR A 35 -19.37 9.62 -7.80
CA THR A 35 -19.38 8.16 -7.67
C THR A 35 -18.06 7.66 -7.07
N LEU A 36 -16.91 8.07 -7.60
CA LEU A 36 -15.60 7.75 -7.04
C LEU A 36 -15.46 8.24 -5.59
N GLY A 37 -15.90 9.46 -5.29
CA GLY A 37 -15.86 10.00 -3.94
C GLY A 37 -16.69 9.17 -2.95
N ARG A 38 -17.87 8.72 -3.37
CA ARG A 38 -18.70 7.79 -2.58
C ARG A 38 -18.01 6.43 -2.42
N THR A 39 -17.43 5.87 -3.48
CA THR A 39 -16.70 4.60 -3.42
C THR A 39 -15.49 4.68 -2.49
N ILE A 40 -14.64 5.69 -2.63
CA ILE A 40 -13.47 5.91 -1.77
C ILE A 40 -13.91 6.06 -0.31
N ARG A 41 -15.01 6.78 -0.06
CA ARG A 41 -15.56 6.92 1.29
C ARG A 41 -16.03 5.58 1.85
N GLN A 42 -16.80 4.80 1.09
CA GLN A 42 -17.27 3.48 1.51
C GLN A 42 -16.11 2.52 1.76
N VAL A 43 -15.10 2.51 0.90
CA VAL A 43 -13.88 1.70 1.08
C VAL A 43 -13.15 2.11 2.35
N LYS A 44 -13.01 3.42 2.60
CA LYS A 44 -12.36 3.94 3.80
C LYS A 44 -13.15 3.60 5.07
N ASP A 45 -14.46 3.77 5.05
CA ASP A 45 -15.35 3.48 6.18
C ASP A 45 -15.29 1.99 6.52
N ALA A 46 -15.45 1.10 5.52
CA ALA A 46 -15.26 -0.34 5.70
C ALA A 46 -13.86 -0.67 6.22
N SER A 47 -12.81 -0.08 5.64
CA SER A 47 -11.43 -0.31 6.10
C SER A 47 -11.21 0.13 7.54
N ASN A 48 -11.85 1.22 7.98
CA ASN A 48 -11.75 1.71 9.35
C ASN A 48 -12.47 0.77 10.32
N ASP A 49 -13.64 0.26 9.95
CA ASP A 49 -14.37 -0.72 10.76
C ASP A 49 -13.53 -1.99 10.95
N LEU A 50 -12.98 -2.52 9.84
CA LEU A 50 -12.06 -3.66 9.85
C LEU A 50 -10.81 -3.39 10.70
N GLN A 51 -10.19 -2.22 10.54
CA GLN A 51 -9.05 -1.84 11.38
C GLN A 51 -9.42 -1.72 12.85
N SER A 52 -10.61 -1.20 13.17
CA SER A 52 -11.07 -1.05 14.54
C SER A 52 -11.35 -2.40 15.20
N GLU A 53 -11.91 -3.35 14.45
CA GLU A 53 -12.17 -4.71 14.89
C GLU A 53 -10.87 -5.51 15.06
N ILE A 54 -9.91 -5.37 14.13
CA ILE A 54 -8.57 -5.96 14.25
C ILE A 54 -7.82 -5.36 15.44
N ARG A 55 -7.88 -4.03 15.66
CA ARG A 55 -7.25 -3.39 16.82
C ARG A 55 -7.90 -3.81 18.13
N LYS A 56 -9.24 -3.90 18.16
CA LYS A 56 -10.00 -4.33 19.34
C LYS A 56 -9.70 -5.79 19.68
N SER A 57 -9.78 -6.70 18.71
CA SER A 57 -9.41 -8.12 18.88
C SER A 57 -7.95 -8.27 19.26
N SER A 58 -7.02 -7.54 18.64
CA SER A 58 -5.61 -7.57 19.01
C SER A 58 -5.37 -7.05 20.42
N ASN A 59 -6.08 -6.01 20.86
CA ASN A 59 -5.99 -5.50 22.22
C ASN A 59 -6.61 -6.47 23.23
N GLU A 60 -7.71 -7.13 22.89
CA GLU A 60 -8.37 -8.13 23.73
C GLU A 60 -7.52 -9.41 23.85
N LEU A 61 -6.87 -9.84 22.76
CA LEU A 61 -5.85 -10.90 22.78
C LEU A 61 -4.61 -10.49 23.60
N LYS A 62 -4.14 -9.24 23.48
CA LYS A 62 -3.04 -8.68 24.30
C LYS A 62 -3.41 -8.44 25.75
N ALA A 63 -4.70 -8.38 26.08
CA ALA A 63 -5.20 -8.24 27.45
C ALA A 63 -5.45 -9.60 28.09
N GLY A 64 -5.94 -10.59 27.32
CA GLY A 64 -6.16 -11.96 27.78
C GLY A 64 -4.87 -12.80 27.87
N LEU A 65 -3.86 -12.48 27.07
CA LEU A 65 -2.49 -12.94 27.28
C LEU A 65 -1.77 -11.81 28.01
N ASN A 66 -1.15 -12.06 29.16
CA ASN A 66 -0.28 -11.10 29.87
C ASN A 66 0.99 -10.78 29.05
N LEU A 67 0.85 -10.42 27.79
CA LEU A 67 1.92 -10.19 26.84
C LEU A 67 2.75 -8.99 27.27
N LYS A 68 2.13 -8.02 27.92
CA LYS A 68 2.84 -6.88 28.51
C LYS A 68 3.74 -7.32 29.67
N GLU A 69 3.29 -8.27 30.47
CA GLU A 69 4.08 -8.89 31.54
C GLU A 69 5.19 -9.77 30.96
N LEU A 70 4.88 -10.58 29.93
CA LEU A 70 5.87 -11.40 29.23
C LEU A 70 6.95 -10.55 28.52
N ILE A 71 6.56 -9.42 27.93
CA ILE A 71 7.48 -8.47 27.29
C ILE A 71 8.32 -7.75 28.35
N ASP A 72 7.74 -7.34 29.48
CA ASP A 72 8.49 -6.69 30.56
C ASP A 72 9.47 -7.66 31.24
N ASP A 73 9.08 -8.93 31.46
CA ASP A 73 9.97 -9.97 31.98
C ASP A 73 11.09 -10.29 30.99
N THR A 74 10.75 -10.49 29.71
CA THR A 74 11.75 -10.70 28.64
C THR A 74 12.70 -9.50 28.51
N ALA A 75 12.17 -8.27 28.61
CA ALA A 75 12.99 -7.06 28.53
C ALA A 75 13.96 -6.92 29.71
N ARG A 76 13.54 -7.29 30.93
CA ARG A 76 14.43 -7.29 32.10
C ARG A 76 15.55 -8.32 31.98
N ASP A 77 15.24 -9.52 31.50
CA ASP A 77 16.24 -10.57 31.31
C ASP A 77 17.27 -10.20 30.24
N ILE A 78 16.85 -9.48 29.19
CA ILE A 78 17.72 -9.02 28.12
C ILE A 78 18.51 -7.75 28.51
N GLN A 79 17.94 -6.81 29.25
CA GLN A 79 18.62 -5.55 29.61
C GLN A 79 19.82 -5.76 30.53
N ARG A 80 19.73 -6.67 31.50
CA ARG A 80 20.80 -6.97 32.48
C ARG A 80 22.17 -7.24 31.84
N PRO A 81 22.30 -8.17 30.87
CA PRO A 81 23.57 -8.40 30.20
C PRO A 81 23.97 -7.26 29.25
N LEU A 82 23.01 -6.61 28.58
CA LEU A 82 23.30 -5.50 27.66
C LEU A 82 23.89 -4.28 28.38
N ASP A 83 23.37 -3.94 29.56
CA ASP A 83 23.89 -2.85 30.39
C ASP A 83 25.32 -3.15 30.88
N GLN A 84 25.64 -4.42 31.15
CA GLN A 84 26.99 -4.86 31.48
C GLN A 84 27.95 -4.68 30.29
N TYR A 85 27.56 -5.11 29.09
CA TYR A 85 28.37 -4.89 27.89
C TYR A 85 28.54 -3.40 27.57
N ALA A 86 27.46 -2.61 27.73
CA ALA A 86 27.52 -1.17 27.49
C ALA A 86 28.46 -0.47 28.48
N ALA A 87 28.41 -0.83 29.76
CA ALA A 87 29.29 -0.29 30.79
C ALA A 87 30.77 -0.64 30.55
N ASP A 88 31.05 -1.88 30.15
CA ASP A 88 32.42 -2.33 29.81
C ASP A 88 32.95 -1.62 28.55
N ILE A 89 32.11 -1.42 27.53
CA ILE A 89 32.49 -0.68 26.31
C ILE A 89 32.75 0.80 26.62
N GLU A 90 31.92 1.42 27.46
CA GLU A 90 32.06 2.82 27.88
C GLU A 90 33.39 3.06 28.63
N ASP A 91 33.83 2.14 29.49
CA ASP A 91 35.11 2.24 30.21
C ASP A 91 36.32 2.15 29.26
N VAL A 92 36.24 1.30 28.23
CA VAL A 92 37.29 1.20 27.20
C VAL A 92 37.35 2.46 26.33
N ILE A 93 36.19 3.02 25.96
CA ILE A 93 36.12 4.26 25.18
C ILE A 93 36.67 5.44 26.00
N LYS A 94 36.33 5.54 27.30
CA LYS A 94 36.85 6.60 28.18
C LYS A 94 38.35 6.52 28.43
N ARG A 95 38.95 5.33 28.37
CA ARG A 95 40.38 5.13 28.60
C ARG A 95 41.27 5.37 27.38
N THR A 96 40.70 5.54 26.19
CA THR A 96 41.48 5.75 24.97
C THR A 96 41.21 7.15 24.38
N PRO A 97 42.05 8.17 24.67
CA PRO A 97 41.99 9.41 23.92
C PRO A 97 42.55 9.17 22.50
N ILE A 98 41.68 9.15 21.50
CA ILE A 98 42.07 9.26 20.09
C ILE A 98 42.57 10.70 19.87
N ASN A 99 43.86 10.96 20.11
CA ASN A 99 44.52 12.16 19.57
C ASN A 99 46.04 11.98 19.42
N SER A 100 46.52 11.76 18.18
CA SER A 100 47.82 12.23 17.68
C SER A 100 48.02 11.92 16.17
N MET A 101 47.68 12.91 15.33
CA MET A 101 48.26 13.42 14.04
C MET A 101 49.32 12.59 13.24
N PRO A 102 49.42 12.69 11.87
CA PRO A 102 49.73 13.96 11.16
C PRO A 102 49.08 14.23 9.79
N LYS A 103 48.92 15.53 9.54
CA LYS A 103 48.67 16.16 8.24
C LYS A 103 50.02 16.32 7.51
N GLN A 104 50.21 15.65 6.37
CA GLN A 104 50.92 16.12 5.16
C GLN A 104 51.41 14.93 4.30
N ARG A 105 50.86 14.77 3.10
CA ARG A 105 51.61 14.91 1.85
C ARG A 105 50.65 15.07 0.67
N ALA A 106 50.76 16.20 -0.01
CA ALA A 106 50.18 16.44 -1.33
C ALA A 106 50.95 15.68 -2.41
N VAL A 107 50.39 15.68 -3.62
CA VAL A 107 50.71 14.97 -4.89
C VAL A 107 50.02 13.60 -4.98
N GLU A 108 49.18 13.31 -5.98
CA GLU A 108 49.41 13.57 -7.39
C GLU A 108 48.09 13.58 -8.17
N ALA A 109 47.95 14.57 -9.04
CA ALA A 109 46.86 14.66 -10.02
C ALA A 109 47.19 13.80 -11.23
N THR A 110 46.27 12.91 -11.65
CA THR A 110 45.73 12.87 -13.03
C THR A 110 44.65 11.80 -13.18
N PRO A 111 43.64 12.01 -14.06
CA PRO A 111 42.51 11.10 -14.26
C PRO A 111 42.82 10.01 -15.29
N PRO A 112 42.06 8.90 -15.28
CA PRO A 112 41.42 8.52 -16.54
C PRO A 112 39.96 8.05 -16.39
N VAL A 113 39.10 8.70 -17.18
CA VAL A 113 38.10 8.14 -18.13
C VAL A 113 37.22 6.93 -17.79
N ALA A 114 35.99 7.08 -18.32
CA ALA A 114 35.05 6.08 -18.81
C ALA A 114 34.05 5.53 -17.78
N SER A 115 32.79 5.97 -17.86
CA SER A 115 31.68 5.23 -18.50
C SER A 115 31.20 4.09 -17.59
N THR A 116 29.93 3.99 -17.18
CA THR A 116 28.75 3.97 -18.06
C THR A 116 27.51 4.19 -17.18
N THR A 117 26.57 4.95 -17.72
CA THR A 117 25.12 4.82 -17.54
C THR A 117 24.70 3.36 -17.32
N ASP A 118 23.93 3.09 -16.27
CA ASP A 118 23.02 1.93 -16.24
C ASP A 118 21.79 2.30 -15.40
N THR A 119 20.87 2.96 -16.08
CA THR A 119 19.43 2.93 -15.75
C THR A 119 18.90 1.59 -16.26
N PRO A 120 18.36 0.70 -15.41
CA PRO A 120 17.66 -0.46 -15.92
C PRO A 120 16.28 -0.04 -16.41
N GLU A 121 16.21 0.19 -17.72
CA GLU A 121 15.00 0.11 -18.52
C GLU A 121 14.61 -1.37 -18.62
N ILE A 122 13.48 -1.75 -18.01
CA ILE A 122 12.79 -3.01 -18.31
C ILE A 122 11.53 -2.64 -19.10
N SER A 123 11.68 -2.62 -20.41
CA SER A 123 10.58 -2.79 -21.35
C SER A 123 11.02 -3.77 -22.42
N GLU A 124 10.65 -5.05 -22.29
CA GLU A 124 10.25 -5.82 -23.46
C GLU A 124 9.39 -7.03 -23.06
N ALA A 125 8.24 -7.10 -23.73
CA ALA A 125 7.27 -8.17 -23.66
C ALA A 125 7.72 -9.38 -24.51
N PRO A 126 7.33 -10.61 -24.14
CA PRO A 126 7.11 -11.66 -25.11
C PRO A 126 5.62 -11.86 -25.35
N LYS A 127 5.24 -11.56 -26.59
CA LYS A 127 4.03 -12.02 -27.27
C LYS A 127 3.96 -13.56 -27.21
N VAL A 128 3.00 -14.11 -26.47
CA VAL A 128 2.56 -15.51 -26.63
C VAL A 128 1.04 -15.56 -26.77
N THR A 129 0.64 -15.63 -28.03
CA THR A 129 -0.65 -16.15 -28.49
C THR A 129 -0.78 -17.61 -28.06
N LYS A 130 -1.67 -17.94 -27.12
CA LYS A 130 -2.50 -19.16 -27.13
C LYS A 130 -3.82 -18.88 -26.42
N ALA A 131 -4.91 -19.03 -27.17
CA ALA A 131 -6.28 -18.88 -26.70
C ALA A 131 -6.62 -19.92 -25.62
N PRO A 132 -7.14 -19.52 -24.44
CA PRO A 132 -7.79 -20.43 -23.52
C PRO A 132 -9.21 -20.74 -24.01
N LYS A 133 -9.45 -22.03 -24.22
CA LYS A 133 -10.73 -22.64 -24.52
C LYS A 133 -11.73 -22.30 -23.41
N VAL A 134 -12.84 -21.66 -23.79
CA VAL A 134 -14.00 -21.35 -22.92
C VAL A 134 -14.55 -22.65 -22.32
N PRO A 135 -14.60 -22.80 -20.99
CA PRO A 135 -15.38 -23.86 -20.36
C PRO A 135 -16.87 -23.59 -20.58
N ASN A 136 -17.56 -24.61 -21.10
CA ASN A 136 -18.98 -24.61 -21.40
C ASN A 136 -19.82 -24.32 -20.13
N VAL A 137 -20.56 -23.21 -20.12
CA VAL A 137 -21.52 -22.88 -19.05
C VAL A 137 -22.81 -23.66 -19.33
N PRO A 138 -23.31 -24.51 -18.41
CA PRO A 138 -24.61 -25.16 -18.60
C PRO A 138 -25.70 -24.10 -18.71
N LYS A 139 -26.53 -24.21 -19.75
CA LYS A 139 -27.77 -23.44 -19.94
C LYS A 139 -28.67 -23.66 -18.72
N VAL A 140 -28.80 -22.66 -17.86
CA VAL A 140 -29.80 -22.65 -16.79
C VAL A 140 -31.16 -22.37 -17.43
N GLU A 141 -32.03 -23.38 -17.45
CA GLU A 141 -33.44 -23.24 -17.84
C GLU A 141 -34.18 -22.32 -16.85
N PRO A 142 -35.22 -21.57 -17.29
CA PRO A 142 -36.01 -20.75 -16.40
C PRO A 142 -36.78 -21.62 -15.41
N ILE A 143 -36.51 -21.44 -14.12
CA ILE A 143 -37.31 -22.00 -13.03
C ILE A 143 -38.75 -21.48 -13.13
N LYS A 144 -39.68 -22.39 -13.45
CA LYS A 144 -41.12 -22.16 -13.41
C LYS A 144 -41.56 -21.86 -11.97
N PRO A 145 -42.39 -20.82 -11.73
CA PRO A 145 -42.86 -20.52 -10.37
C PRO A 145 -43.70 -21.69 -9.81
N PRO A 146 -43.62 -21.96 -8.50
CA PRO A 146 -44.40 -23.02 -7.86
C PRO A 146 -45.90 -22.67 -7.89
N SER A 147 -46.70 -23.65 -8.31
CA SER A 147 -48.16 -23.61 -8.29
C SER A 147 -48.70 -23.31 -6.88
N PRO A 148 -49.81 -22.57 -6.75
CA PRO A 148 -50.41 -22.29 -5.45
C PRO A 148 -50.87 -23.59 -4.78
N LYS A 149 -50.43 -23.82 -3.53
CA LYS A 149 -50.97 -24.87 -2.67
C LYS A 149 -52.42 -24.53 -2.35
N ASN A 150 -53.32 -25.45 -2.68
CA ASN A 150 -54.72 -25.37 -2.29
C ASN A 150 -54.82 -25.28 -0.76
N GLU A 151 -55.47 -24.20 -0.32
CA GLU A 151 -55.91 -23.96 1.05
C GLU A 151 -57.00 -24.99 1.42
N PRO A 152 -56.93 -25.67 2.57
CA PRO A 152 -58.01 -26.55 2.98
C PRO A 152 -59.16 -25.68 3.49
N THR A 153 -60.28 -25.71 2.75
CA THR A 153 -61.56 -25.16 3.18
C THR A 153 -61.94 -25.77 4.53
N LYS A 154 -61.99 -24.90 5.54
CA LYS A 154 -62.49 -25.20 6.87
C LYS A 154 -63.95 -25.67 6.79
N ASP A 155 -64.22 -26.72 7.55
CA ASP A 155 -65.47 -27.44 7.68
C ASP A 155 -66.71 -26.55 7.85
N SER A 156 -67.78 -26.94 7.16
CA SER A 156 -69.15 -26.67 7.55
C SER A 156 -69.91 -27.99 7.58
N LYS A 157 -69.93 -28.65 8.73
CA LYS A 157 -71.12 -29.24 9.36
C LYS A 157 -70.82 -29.75 10.76
#